data_AF-A0A0D1XCI7-F1
#
_entry.id   AF-A0A0D1XCI7-F1
#
_cell.length_a   1.000
_cell.length_b   1.000
_cell.length_c   1.000
_cell.angle_alpha   90.00
_cell.angle_beta   90.00
_cell.angle_gamma   90.00
#
_symmetry.space_group_name_H-M   'P 1'
#
loop_
_entity.id
_entity.type
_entity.pdbx_description
1 polymer ?
#
loop_
_entity_poly.entity_id
_entity_poly.type
_entity_poly.pdbx_seq_one_letter_code
_entity_poly.pdbx_strand_id
1 'polypeptide(L)'
;MTDTAKIIPIILAPLITAFLGYLFLQRSKRFDKLLIDVNISMEKVCSPMFHELKEIHHENNIEEQEKLLDKFFEKYTSYDTTIYKIGDKAILDWFYKLEYYYIKFKKNRSEENLKNFWLKLDYFYIMIEAEYWDNFSIIYSNYKWLKSNIKFNPIIRIVNDIFRLFYEITQFLVILLILVFVYAIYDNLTGINYLPKDSILLTLLLLLLSIMLFGIAILLNAHQLGLLKQEKGILRRMGERYFPRLINHWDRVFDKLIVDPIDNNPKKIKVPKLYLVLPKEEKSEEEKKTPE
;
A
#
# COMPACT_ATOMS: atom_id res chain seq x y z
N MET A 1 -27.82 46.12 14.20
CA MET A 1 -27.43 44.71 13.96
C MET A 1 -26.07 44.63 13.24
N THR A 2 -25.04 45.36 13.69
CA THR A 2 -23.77 45.51 12.96
C THR A 2 -22.53 44.98 13.69
N ASP A 3 -22.59 44.73 15.00
CA ASP A 3 -21.43 44.26 15.77
C ASP A 3 -21.38 42.73 15.92
N THR A 4 -22.52 42.06 16.08
CA THR A 4 -22.57 40.59 16.19
C THR A 4 -22.09 39.92 14.90
N ALA A 5 -22.41 40.48 13.72
CA ALA A 5 -21.98 39.97 12.42
C ALA A 5 -20.45 40.07 12.20
N LYS A 6 -19.76 40.98 12.88
CA LYS A 6 -18.29 41.12 12.82
C LYS A 6 -17.58 40.21 13.82
N ILE A 7 -18.20 39.94 14.96
CA ILE A 7 -17.64 39.10 16.03
C ILE A 7 -17.73 37.61 15.67
N ILE A 8 -18.81 37.19 14.98
CA ILE A 8 -19.01 35.79 14.59
C ILE A 8 -17.81 35.24 13.78
N PRO A 9 -17.32 35.89 12.70
CA PRO A 9 -16.14 35.41 11.97
C PRO A 9 -14.88 35.32 12.84
N ILE A 10 -14.68 36.27 13.74
CA ILE A 10 -13.47 36.37 14.60
C ILE A 10 -13.42 35.23 15.62
N ILE A 11 -14.55 34.76 16.13
CA ILE A 11 -14.61 33.65 17.09
C ILE A 11 -14.75 32.30 16.38
N LEU A 12 -15.54 32.24 15.31
CA LEU A 12 -15.85 31.00 14.61
C LEU A 12 -14.65 30.49 13.79
N ALA A 13 -13.87 31.38 13.17
CA ALA A 13 -12.71 30.96 12.37
C ALA A 13 -11.61 30.26 13.20
N PRO A 14 -11.19 30.77 14.38
CA PRO A 14 -10.29 30.04 15.27
C PRO A 14 -10.87 28.72 15.76
N LEU A 15 -12.17 28.69 16.08
CA LEU A 15 -12.83 27.47 16.59
C LEU A 15 -12.84 26.36 15.53
N ILE A 16 -13.20 26.69 14.29
CA ILE A 16 -13.17 25.77 13.14
C ILE A 16 -11.74 25.33 12.85
N THR A 17 -10.78 26.26 12.89
CA THR A 17 -9.36 25.96 12.65
C THR A 17 -8.82 25.00 13.72
N ALA A 18 -9.14 25.24 15.00
CA ALA A 18 -8.75 24.36 16.10
C ALA A 18 -9.40 22.97 15.98
N PHE A 19 -10.69 22.91 15.59
CA PHE A 19 -11.40 21.66 15.37
C PHE A 19 -10.82 20.84 14.21
N LEU A 20 -10.54 21.49 13.07
CA LEU A 20 -9.87 20.85 11.93
C LEU A 20 -8.48 20.36 12.33
N GLY A 21 -7.68 21.19 13.01
CA GLY A 21 -6.36 20.81 13.50
C GLY A 21 -6.41 19.58 14.42
N TYR A 22 -7.41 19.50 15.31
CA TYR A 22 -7.64 18.33 16.15
C TYR A 22 -7.96 17.08 15.34
N LEU A 23 -8.87 17.17 14.35
CA LEU A 23 -9.21 16.05 13.46
C LEU A 23 -8.01 15.54 12.67
N PHE A 24 -7.20 16.45 12.11
CA PHE A 24 -5.97 16.09 11.40
C PHE A 24 -4.95 15.41 12.32
N LEU A 25 -4.74 15.94 13.52
CA LEU A 25 -3.83 15.35 14.50
C LEU A 25 -4.30 13.95 14.94
N GLN A 26 -5.60 13.80 15.21
CA GLN A 26 -6.15 12.50 15.59
C GLN A 26 -6.02 11.48 14.45
N ARG A 27 -6.24 11.91 13.20
CA ARG A 27 -6.03 11.07 12.02
C ARG A 27 -4.58 10.64 11.87
N SER A 28 -3.63 11.56 12.03
CA SER A 28 -2.19 11.25 12.00
C SER A 28 -1.84 10.20 13.04
N LYS A 29 -2.24 10.40 14.30
CA LYS A 29 -1.98 9.43 15.38
C LYS A 29 -2.55 8.04 15.11
N ARG A 30 -3.76 7.96 14.53
CA ARG A 30 -4.37 6.67 14.14
C ARG A 30 -3.57 5.99 13.03
N PHE A 31 -3.07 6.75 12.07
CA PHE A 31 -2.23 6.24 10.99
C PHE A 31 -0.87 5.75 11.51
N ASP A 32 -0.22 6.51 12.39
CA ASP A 32 1.04 6.10 13.03
C ASP A 32 0.86 4.81 13.82
N LYS A 33 -0.25 4.69 14.56
CA LYS A 33 -0.60 3.45 15.25
C LYS A 33 -0.80 2.29 14.27
N LEU A 34 -1.54 2.51 13.17
CA LEU A 34 -1.73 1.50 12.14
C LEU A 34 -0.41 1.03 11.54
N LEU A 35 0.54 1.93 11.27
CA LEU A 35 1.86 1.55 10.76
C LEU A 35 2.64 0.70 11.76
N ILE A 36 2.56 1.03 13.06
CA ILE A 36 3.18 0.22 14.11
C ILE A 36 2.54 -1.17 14.15
N ASP A 37 1.21 -1.24 14.12
CA ASP A 37 0.47 -2.50 14.17
C ASP A 37 0.77 -3.37 12.94
N VAL A 38 0.81 -2.79 11.73
CA VAL A 38 1.21 -3.46 10.49
C VAL A 38 2.64 -3.98 10.55
N ASN A 39 3.58 -3.18 11.07
CA ASN A 39 4.97 -3.60 11.21
C ASN A 39 5.11 -4.78 12.19
N ILE A 40 4.41 -4.72 13.32
CA ILE A 40 4.35 -5.82 14.29
C ILE A 40 3.73 -7.07 13.66
N SER A 41 2.65 -6.92 12.90
CA SER A 41 1.98 -8.01 12.20
C SER A 41 2.90 -8.68 11.18
N MET A 42 3.61 -7.86 10.41
CA MET A 42 4.58 -8.30 9.40
C MET A 42 5.74 -9.07 10.03
N GLU A 43 6.39 -8.50 11.04
CA GLU A 43 7.57 -9.08 11.70
C GLU A 43 7.23 -10.35 12.48
N LYS A 44 6.14 -10.34 13.25
CA LYS A 44 5.84 -11.40 14.22
C LYS A 44 4.94 -12.52 13.69
N VAL A 45 4.23 -12.29 12.59
CA VAL A 45 3.23 -13.25 12.09
C VAL A 45 3.33 -13.44 10.59
N CYS A 46 3.05 -12.41 9.78
CA CYS A 46 2.86 -12.59 8.34
C CYS A 46 4.13 -13.06 7.64
N SER A 47 5.29 -12.48 7.94
CA SER A 47 6.57 -12.90 7.37
C SER A 47 6.94 -14.34 7.74
N PRO A 48 7.02 -14.74 9.03
CA PRO A 48 7.36 -16.12 9.37
C PRO A 48 6.32 -17.12 8.84
N MET A 49 5.03 -16.80 8.94
CA MET A 49 3.95 -17.69 8.50
C MET A 49 3.97 -17.90 6.98
N PHE A 50 4.20 -16.83 6.21
CA PHE A 50 4.35 -16.93 4.76
C PHE A 50 5.53 -17.81 4.36
N HIS A 51 6.70 -17.63 4.99
CA HIS A 51 7.88 -18.42 4.68
C HIS A 51 7.74 -19.89 5.07
N GLU A 52 7.13 -20.19 6.21
CA GLU A 52 6.86 -21.58 6.64
C GLU A 52 5.83 -22.27 5.74
N LEU A 53 4.73 -21.60 5.40
CA LEU A 53 3.76 -22.15 4.46
C LEU A 53 4.35 -22.35 3.07
N LYS A 54 5.23 -21.44 2.63
CA LYS A 54 5.97 -21.59 1.38
C LYS A 54 6.88 -22.81 1.43
N GLU A 55 7.60 -23.03 2.53
CA GLU A 55 8.44 -24.22 2.73
C GLU A 55 7.60 -25.50 2.66
N ILE A 56 6.46 -25.55 3.36
CA ILE A 56 5.50 -26.67 3.29
C ILE A 56 5.03 -26.95 1.85
N HIS A 57 4.74 -25.91 1.06
CA HIS A 57 4.29 -26.07 -0.32
C HIS A 57 5.39 -26.54 -1.29
N HIS A 58 6.66 -26.22 -1.00
CA HIS A 58 7.78 -26.60 -1.86
C HIS A 58 8.39 -27.95 -1.49
N GLU A 59 8.05 -28.51 -0.32
CA GLU A 59 8.50 -29.83 0.09
C GLU A 59 7.81 -30.92 -0.73
N ASN A 60 8.62 -31.79 -1.36
CA ASN A 60 8.13 -32.87 -2.21
C ASN A 60 7.97 -34.18 -1.43
N ASN A 61 8.70 -34.33 -0.32
CA ASN A 61 8.59 -35.50 0.54
C ASN A 61 7.38 -35.37 1.47
N ILE A 62 6.38 -36.24 1.29
CA ILE A 62 5.14 -36.26 2.06
C ILE A 62 5.41 -36.37 3.58
N GLU A 63 6.38 -37.20 3.99
CA GLU A 63 6.67 -37.37 5.42
C GLU A 63 7.28 -36.11 6.04
N GLU A 64 8.15 -35.44 5.30
CA GLU A 64 8.76 -34.20 5.77
C GLU A 64 7.76 -33.04 5.74
N GLN A 65 6.91 -33.00 4.72
CA GLN A 65 5.82 -32.04 4.61
C GLN A 65 4.83 -32.17 5.78
N GLU A 66 4.48 -33.40 6.19
CA GLU A 66 3.65 -33.63 7.38
C GLU A 66 4.34 -33.15 8.67
N LYS A 67 5.65 -33.37 8.83
CA LYS A 67 6.39 -32.87 10.00
C LYS A 67 6.46 -31.34 10.04
N LEU A 68 6.61 -30.69 8.89
CA LEU A 68 6.57 -29.23 8.77
C LEU A 68 5.18 -28.71 9.15
N LEU A 69 4.11 -29.39 8.74
CA LEU A 69 2.75 -29.08 9.18
C LEU A 69 2.54 -29.27 10.68
N ASP A 70 3.04 -30.36 11.26
CA ASP A 70 2.98 -30.59 12.72
C ASP A 70 3.64 -29.41 13.46
N LYS A 71 4.85 -29.02 13.06
CA LYS A 71 5.57 -27.87 13.64
C LYS A 71 4.82 -26.55 13.45
N PHE A 72 4.25 -26.34 12.27
CA PHE A 72 3.50 -25.13 11.94
C PHE A 72 2.28 -24.97 12.86
N PHE A 73 1.43 -25.99 12.96
CA PHE A 73 0.26 -25.90 13.83
C PHE A 73 0.68 -25.80 15.30
N GLU A 74 1.63 -26.62 15.77
CA GLU A 74 2.13 -26.54 17.15
C GLU A 74 2.59 -25.12 17.52
N LYS A 75 3.35 -24.47 16.64
CA LYS A 75 3.84 -23.10 16.84
C LYS A 75 2.73 -22.06 16.92
N TYR A 76 1.73 -22.15 16.04
CA TYR A 76 0.70 -21.11 15.94
C TYR A 76 -0.54 -21.37 16.81
N THR A 77 -0.69 -22.55 17.38
CA THR A 77 -1.73 -22.90 18.35
C THR A 77 -1.23 -22.90 19.80
N SER A 78 0.07 -22.69 20.03
CA SER A 78 0.64 -22.64 21.38
C SER A 78 0.06 -21.48 22.21
N TYR A 79 0.16 -21.57 23.55
CA TYR A 79 -0.33 -20.52 24.45
C TYR A 79 0.35 -19.16 24.23
N ASP A 80 1.61 -19.19 23.83
CA ASP A 80 2.45 -18.02 23.53
C ASP A 80 2.40 -17.57 22.06
N THR A 81 1.45 -18.10 21.27
CA THR A 81 1.30 -17.78 19.85
C THR A 81 1.15 -16.28 19.62
N THR A 82 1.81 -15.78 18.57
CA THR A 82 1.68 -14.39 18.12
C THR A 82 0.55 -14.19 17.12
N ILE A 83 -0.19 -15.24 16.73
CA ILE A 83 -1.14 -15.19 15.60
C ILE A 83 -2.24 -14.13 15.78
N TYR A 84 -2.62 -13.80 17.01
CA TYR A 84 -3.58 -12.73 17.31
C TYR A 84 -3.13 -11.33 16.85
N LYS A 85 -1.85 -11.16 16.49
CA LYS A 85 -1.29 -9.92 15.94
C LYS A 85 -1.49 -9.80 14.44
N ILE A 86 -2.12 -10.77 13.79
CA ILE A 86 -2.53 -10.61 12.39
C ILE A 86 -3.55 -9.48 12.27
N GLY A 87 -3.35 -8.59 11.30
CA GLY A 87 -4.21 -7.41 11.13
C GLY A 87 -5.62 -7.78 10.68
N ASP A 88 -5.76 -8.83 9.89
CA ASP A 88 -7.04 -9.28 9.34
C ASP A 88 -7.67 -10.41 10.17
N LYS A 89 -8.83 -10.09 10.77
CA LYS A 89 -9.67 -11.05 11.49
C LYS A 89 -10.09 -12.22 10.62
N ALA A 90 -10.35 -12.01 9.33
CA ALA A 90 -10.80 -13.07 8.43
C ALA A 90 -9.73 -14.16 8.29
N ILE A 91 -8.45 -13.79 8.24
CA ILE A 91 -7.34 -14.72 8.19
C ILE A 91 -7.25 -15.52 9.51
N LEU A 92 -7.39 -14.86 10.65
CA LEU A 92 -7.39 -15.51 11.96
C LEU A 92 -8.54 -16.53 12.09
N ASP A 93 -9.75 -16.15 11.71
CA ASP A 93 -10.91 -17.05 11.69
C ASP A 93 -10.69 -18.24 10.73
N TRP A 94 -9.96 -18.03 9.64
CA TRP A 94 -9.61 -19.10 8.72
C TRP A 94 -8.58 -20.06 9.29
N PHE A 95 -7.56 -19.54 10.00
CA PHE A 95 -6.56 -20.37 10.65
C PHE A 95 -7.19 -21.37 11.62
N TYR A 96 -8.09 -20.93 12.50
CA TYR A 96 -8.72 -21.83 13.48
C TYR A 96 -9.60 -22.90 12.82
N LYS A 97 -10.26 -22.56 11.71
CA LYS A 97 -10.98 -23.57 10.92
C LYS A 97 -10.03 -24.52 10.22
N LEU A 98 -8.88 -24.04 9.73
CA LEU A 98 -7.86 -24.87 9.10
C LEU A 98 -7.25 -25.85 10.12
N GLU A 99 -6.99 -25.42 11.35
CA GLU A 99 -6.58 -26.27 12.47
C GLU A 99 -7.59 -27.40 12.72
N TYR A 100 -8.89 -27.10 12.71
CA TYR A 100 -9.92 -28.12 12.83
C TYR A 100 -9.82 -29.18 11.71
N TYR A 101 -9.61 -28.77 10.46
CA TYR A 101 -9.41 -29.70 9.34
C TYR A 101 -8.11 -30.49 9.48
N TYR A 102 -7.06 -29.87 10.01
CA TYR A 102 -5.77 -30.52 10.29
C TYR A 102 -5.93 -31.65 11.32
N ILE A 103 -6.58 -31.37 12.45
CA ILE A 103 -6.85 -32.37 13.48
C ILE A 103 -7.72 -33.51 12.92
N LYS A 104 -8.72 -33.19 12.11
CA LYS A 104 -9.58 -34.19 11.46
C LYS A 104 -8.79 -35.08 10.50
N PHE A 105 -7.89 -34.47 9.72
CA PHE A 105 -6.96 -35.16 8.82
C PHE A 105 -6.04 -36.13 9.59
N LYS A 106 -5.43 -35.69 10.70
CA LYS A 106 -4.55 -36.54 11.53
C LYS A 106 -5.29 -37.71 12.17
N LYS A 107 -6.57 -37.53 12.54
CA LYS A 107 -7.40 -38.59 13.13
C LYS A 107 -7.96 -39.58 12.11
N ASN A 108 -8.35 -39.09 10.92
CA ASN A 108 -8.98 -39.91 9.88
C ASN A 108 -8.44 -39.54 8.50
N ARG A 109 -7.50 -40.37 8.01
CA ARG A 109 -6.81 -40.24 6.72
C ARG A 109 -7.65 -40.68 5.51
N SER A 110 -8.96 -40.46 5.54
CA SER A 110 -9.80 -40.63 4.35
C SER A 110 -9.38 -39.66 3.24
N GLU A 111 -9.43 -40.11 2.00
CA GLU A 111 -9.10 -39.30 0.81
C GLU A 111 -9.85 -37.96 0.77
N GLU A 112 -11.13 -37.94 1.16
CA GLU A 112 -11.95 -36.73 1.23
C GLU A 112 -11.40 -35.71 2.24
N ASN A 113 -11.05 -36.14 3.46
CA ASN A 113 -10.47 -35.25 4.47
C ASN A 113 -9.11 -34.72 4.03
N LEU A 114 -8.29 -35.55 3.39
CA LEU A 114 -6.97 -35.16 2.86
C LEU A 114 -7.14 -34.07 1.81
N LYS A 115 -7.97 -34.30 0.79
CA LYS A 115 -8.24 -33.32 -0.28
C LYS A 115 -8.82 -32.02 0.28
N ASN A 116 -9.75 -32.11 1.21
CA ASN A 116 -10.36 -30.94 1.84
C ASN A 116 -9.34 -30.12 2.64
N PHE A 117 -8.47 -30.78 3.41
CA PHE A 117 -7.43 -30.09 4.18
C PHE A 117 -6.47 -29.33 3.25
N TRP A 118 -5.89 -30.00 2.25
CA TRP A 118 -4.94 -29.39 1.31
C TRP A 118 -5.55 -28.21 0.56
N LEU A 119 -6.77 -28.35 0.05
CA LEU A 119 -7.47 -27.25 -0.59
C LEU A 119 -7.64 -26.05 0.34
N LYS A 120 -7.94 -26.27 1.62
CA LYS A 120 -8.05 -25.17 2.61
C LYS A 120 -6.69 -24.57 2.96
N LEU A 121 -5.64 -25.38 3.02
CA LEU A 121 -4.27 -24.93 3.23
C LEU A 121 -3.81 -24.03 2.08
N ASP A 122 -4.09 -24.40 0.83
CA ASP A 122 -3.76 -23.59 -0.36
C ASP A 122 -4.46 -22.23 -0.31
N TYR A 123 -5.76 -22.20 0.02
CA TYR A 123 -6.50 -20.94 0.18
C TYR A 123 -5.92 -20.08 1.30
N PHE A 124 -5.53 -20.70 2.42
CA PHE A 124 -4.91 -20.00 3.52
C PHE A 124 -3.53 -19.43 3.14
N TYR A 125 -2.73 -20.18 2.40
CA TYR A 125 -1.45 -19.73 1.85
C TYR A 125 -1.62 -18.48 0.97
N ILE A 126 -2.59 -18.49 0.05
CA ILE A 126 -2.88 -17.32 -0.81
C ILE A 126 -3.27 -16.10 0.03
N MET A 127 -4.09 -16.29 1.08
CA MET A 127 -4.48 -15.18 1.95
C MET A 127 -3.31 -14.62 2.75
N ILE A 128 -2.43 -15.47 3.26
CA ILE A 128 -1.21 -15.04 3.96
C ILE A 128 -0.23 -14.36 3.02
N GLU A 129 -0.08 -14.86 1.79
CA GLU A 129 0.75 -14.21 0.77
C GLU A 129 0.22 -12.82 0.42
N ALA A 130 -1.10 -12.67 0.22
CA ALA A 130 -1.71 -11.38 -0.04
C ALA A 130 -1.47 -10.40 1.12
N GLU A 131 -1.75 -10.83 2.36
CA GLU A 131 -1.52 -10.02 3.56
C GLU A 131 -0.05 -9.65 3.76
N TYR A 132 0.88 -10.55 3.44
CA TYR A 132 2.32 -10.30 3.47
C TYR A 132 2.69 -9.17 2.50
N TRP A 133 2.23 -9.24 1.25
CA TRP A 133 2.54 -8.22 0.24
C TRP A 133 1.85 -6.90 0.51
N ASP A 134 0.63 -6.91 1.05
CA ASP A 134 -0.08 -5.71 1.47
C ASP A 134 0.66 -5.02 2.62
N ASN A 135 1.01 -5.74 3.68
CA ASN A 135 1.78 -5.20 4.80
C ASN A 135 3.15 -4.70 4.36
N PHE A 136 3.85 -5.44 3.50
CA PHE A 136 5.10 -5.00 2.89
C PHE A 136 4.91 -3.70 2.08
N SER A 137 3.87 -3.62 1.26
CA SER A 137 3.59 -2.43 0.46
C SER A 137 3.31 -1.21 1.33
N ILE A 138 2.57 -1.37 2.44
CA ILE A 138 2.25 -0.31 3.39
C ILE A 138 3.53 0.21 4.05
N ILE A 139 4.35 -0.69 4.62
CA ILE A 139 5.60 -0.33 5.31
C ILE A 139 6.58 0.36 4.36
N TYR A 140 6.75 -0.18 3.15
CA TYR A 140 7.78 0.28 2.22
C TYR A 140 7.31 1.35 1.21
N SER A 141 6.02 1.69 1.17
CA SER A 141 5.49 2.78 0.33
C SER A 141 6.19 4.11 0.63
N ASN A 142 6.28 4.46 1.92
CA ASN A 142 6.97 5.66 2.39
C ASN A 142 8.48 5.58 2.17
N TYR A 143 9.06 4.39 2.32
CA TYR A 143 10.49 4.19 2.09
C TYR A 143 10.89 4.47 0.64
N LYS A 144 10.12 4.01 -0.36
CA LYS A 144 10.40 4.29 -1.78
C LYS A 144 10.32 5.79 -2.08
N TRP A 145 9.30 6.47 -1.57
CA TRP A 145 9.17 7.92 -1.71
C TRP A 145 10.33 8.67 -1.05
N LEU A 146 10.66 8.32 0.20
CA LEU A 146 11.75 8.95 0.95
C LEU A 146 13.10 8.71 0.26
N LYS A 147 13.37 7.47 -0.19
CA LYS A 147 14.58 7.11 -0.92
C LYS A 147 14.68 7.86 -2.25
N SER A 148 13.58 8.00 -2.98
CA SER A 148 13.53 8.82 -4.20
C SER A 148 13.81 10.29 -3.88
N ASN A 149 13.24 10.81 -2.80
CA ASN A 149 13.43 12.21 -2.39
C ASN A 149 14.83 12.53 -1.89
N ILE A 150 15.53 11.56 -1.29
CA ILE A 150 16.93 11.72 -0.89
C ILE A 150 17.85 11.79 -2.12
N LYS A 151 17.50 11.15 -3.24
CA LYS A 151 18.29 11.20 -4.48
C LYS A 151 18.17 12.52 -5.24
N PHE A 152 17.11 13.29 -5.01
CA PHE A 152 16.93 14.58 -5.69
C PHE A 152 17.82 15.67 -5.08
N ASN A 153 18.25 16.62 -5.92
CA ASN A 153 18.89 17.84 -5.42
C ASN A 153 17.97 18.57 -4.43
N PRO A 154 18.50 19.24 -3.39
CA PRO A 154 17.70 19.91 -2.36
C PRO A 154 16.62 20.86 -2.91
N ILE A 155 16.92 21.56 -4.01
CA ILE A 155 15.96 22.45 -4.69
C ILE A 155 14.78 21.65 -5.26
N ILE A 156 15.05 20.54 -5.95
CA ILE A 156 14.02 19.69 -6.55
C ILE A 156 13.17 19.05 -5.45
N ARG A 157 13.78 18.67 -4.32
CA ARG A 157 13.05 18.18 -3.15
C ARG A 157 12.06 19.22 -2.62
N ILE A 158 12.48 20.47 -2.45
CA ILE A 158 11.59 21.57 -2.02
C ILE A 158 10.45 21.77 -3.03
N VAL A 159 10.75 21.79 -4.33
CA VAL A 159 9.74 21.93 -5.38
C VAL A 159 8.74 20.77 -5.34
N ASN A 160 9.21 19.54 -5.13
CA ASN A 160 8.35 18.36 -5.00
C ASN A 160 7.44 18.43 -3.77
N ASP A 161 7.94 18.91 -2.64
CA ASP A 161 7.14 19.11 -1.43
C ASP A 161 6.09 20.22 -1.64
N ILE A 162 6.43 21.30 -2.37
CA ILE A 162 5.49 22.35 -2.75
C ILE A 162 4.38 21.80 -3.67
N PHE A 163 4.72 21.00 -4.68
CA PHE A 163 3.71 20.39 -5.55
C PHE A 163 2.78 19.46 -4.79
N ARG A 164 3.31 18.67 -3.85
CA ARG A 164 2.48 17.82 -3.00
C ARG A 164 1.52 18.64 -2.15
N LEU A 165 2.02 19.69 -1.49
CA LEU A 165 1.21 20.60 -0.70
C LEU A 165 0.14 21.28 -1.56
N PHE A 166 0.49 21.70 -2.77
CA PHE A 166 -0.47 22.26 -3.74
C PHE A 166 -1.59 21.27 -4.10
N TYR A 167 -1.26 19.99 -4.29
CA TYR A 167 -2.25 18.94 -4.51
C TYR A 167 -3.18 18.74 -3.31
N GLU A 168 -2.63 18.69 -2.09
CA GLU A 168 -3.42 18.54 -0.87
C GLU A 168 -4.36 19.75 -0.64
N ILE A 169 -3.87 20.97 -0.89
CA ILE A 169 -4.69 22.19 -0.82
C ILE A 169 -5.80 22.18 -1.85
N THR A 170 -5.51 21.87 -3.12
CA THR A 170 -6.53 21.87 -4.18
C THR A 170 -7.59 20.79 -3.93
N GLN A 171 -7.20 19.61 -3.42
CA GLN A 171 -8.14 18.58 -3.00
C GLN A 171 -9.07 19.08 -1.89
N PHE A 172 -8.52 19.71 -0.86
CA PHE A 172 -9.30 20.29 0.24
C PHE A 172 -10.26 21.38 -0.26
N LEU A 173 -9.80 22.25 -1.16
CA LEU A 173 -10.58 23.34 -1.72
C LEU A 173 -11.77 22.83 -2.54
N VAL A 174 -11.60 21.76 -3.33
CA VAL A 174 -12.72 21.10 -4.03
C VAL A 174 -13.78 20.63 -3.04
N ILE A 175 -13.38 19.93 -1.97
CA ILE A 175 -14.31 19.41 -0.96
C ILE A 175 -15.05 20.57 -0.27
N LEU A 176 -14.32 21.61 0.12
CA LEU A 176 -14.90 22.79 0.75
C LEU A 176 -15.93 23.47 -0.15
N LEU A 177 -15.61 23.66 -1.43
CA LEU A 177 -16.52 24.29 -2.38
C LEU A 177 -17.75 23.45 -2.68
N ILE A 178 -17.65 22.11 -2.68
CA ILE A 178 -18.83 21.23 -2.75
C ILE A 178 -19.76 21.49 -1.56
N LEU A 179 -19.21 21.59 -0.35
CA LEU A 179 -20.02 21.88 0.85
C LEU A 179 -20.70 23.26 0.77
N VAL A 180 -19.96 24.30 0.36
CA VAL A 180 -20.52 25.65 0.20
C VAL A 180 -21.57 25.68 -0.90
N PHE A 181 -21.37 24.97 -2.01
CA PHE A 181 -22.34 24.87 -3.11
C PHE A 181 -23.64 24.19 -2.66
N VAL A 182 -23.56 23.08 -1.91
CA VAL A 182 -24.73 22.41 -1.32
C VAL A 182 -25.46 23.35 -0.35
N TYR A 183 -24.72 24.08 0.48
CA TYR A 183 -25.29 25.07 1.40
C TYR A 183 -26.00 26.21 0.64
N ALA A 184 -25.42 26.71 -0.45
CA ALA A 184 -26.02 27.76 -1.28
C ALA A 184 -27.33 27.30 -1.94
N ILE A 185 -27.41 26.05 -2.40
CA ILE A 185 -28.65 25.46 -2.90
C ILE A 185 -29.70 25.38 -1.78
N TYR A 186 -29.31 24.93 -0.60
CA TYR A 186 -30.21 24.81 0.55
C TYR A 186 -30.79 26.15 0.99
N ASP A 187 -29.96 27.20 1.12
CA ASP A 187 -30.40 28.55 1.49
C ASP A 187 -31.40 29.13 0.47
N ASN A 188 -31.15 28.91 -0.83
CA ASN A 188 -32.05 29.35 -1.90
C ASN A 188 -33.38 28.57 -1.90
N LEU A 189 -33.36 27.27 -1.62
CA LEU A 189 -34.58 26.44 -1.56
C LEU A 189 -35.46 26.77 -0.34
N THR A 190 -34.83 27.06 0.80
CA THR A 190 -35.55 27.40 2.05
C THR A 190 -36.01 28.85 2.09
N GLY A 191 -35.49 29.71 1.20
CA GLY A 191 -35.90 31.11 1.09
C GLY A 191 -35.42 32.00 2.24
N ILE A 192 -34.46 31.52 3.05
CA ILE A 192 -33.95 32.25 4.22
C ILE A 192 -33.03 33.42 3.77
N ASN A 193 -32.44 33.32 2.57
CA ASN A 193 -31.63 34.35 1.90
C ASN A 193 -30.43 34.86 2.74
N TYR A 194 -29.71 33.95 3.41
CA TYR A 194 -28.45 34.32 4.07
C TYR A 194 -27.35 34.68 3.06
N LEU A 195 -27.38 34.10 1.87
CA LEU A 195 -26.42 34.35 0.80
C LEU A 195 -27.02 35.25 -0.30
N PRO A 196 -26.20 36.03 -1.02
CA PRO A 196 -26.64 36.79 -2.18
C PRO A 196 -27.26 35.89 -3.25
N LYS A 197 -28.21 36.40 -4.05
CA LYS A 197 -28.89 35.63 -5.10
C LYS A 197 -27.93 35.04 -6.14
N ASP A 198 -26.81 35.70 -6.40
CA ASP A 198 -25.77 35.26 -7.34
C ASP A 198 -24.76 34.27 -6.73
N SER A 199 -24.94 33.90 -5.46
CA SER A 199 -24.00 33.02 -4.72
C SER A 199 -23.88 31.63 -5.34
N ILE A 200 -24.97 31.09 -5.91
CA ILE A 200 -24.97 29.78 -6.59
C ILE A 200 -24.07 29.83 -7.83
N LEU A 201 -24.21 30.88 -8.65
CA LEU A 201 -23.39 31.02 -9.86
C LEU A 201 -21.92 31.21 -9.49
N LEU A 202 -21.63 32.04 -8.49
CA LEU A 202 -20.27 32.27 -8.00
C LEU A 202 -19.62 30.99 -7.46
N THR A 203 -20.33 30.25 -6.60
CA THR A 203 -19.82 28.99 -6.03
C THR A 203 -19.62 27.92 -7.10
N LEU A 204 -20.50 27.84 -8.10
CA LEU A 204 -20.31 26.95 -9.25
C LEU A 204 -19.05 27.29 -10.06
N LEU A 205 -18.82 28.57 -10.36
CA LEU A 205 -17.63 29.02 -11.08
C LEU A 205 -16.34 28.73 -10.31
N LEU A 206 -16.34 29.01 -9.00
CA LEU A 206 -15.22 28.68 -8.11
C LEU A 206 -14.98 27.17 -8.05
N LEU A 207 -16.05 26.36 -7.99
CA LEU A 207 -15.95 24.90 -7.97
C LEU A 207 -15.32 24.37 -9.26
N LEU A 208 -15.77 24.87 -10.41
CA LEU A 208 -15.19 24.51 -11.71
C LEU A 208 -13.70 24.88 -11.78
N LEU A 209 -13.34 26.09 -11.36
CA LEU A 209 -11.94 26.54 -11.30
C LEU A 209 -11.11 25.63 -10.38
N SER A 210 -11.63 25.27 -9.21
CA SER A 210 -10.96 24.37 -8.27
C SER A 210 -10.77 22.97 -8.83
N ILE A 211 -11.75 22.43 -9.56
CA ILE A 211 -11.63 21.12 -10.22
C ILE A 211 -10.55 21.17 -11.29
N MET A 212 -10.46 22.27 -12.07
CA MET A 212 -9.38 22.45 -13.04
C MET A 212 -8.00 22.52 -12.38
N LEU A 213 -7.86 23.31 -11.31
CA LEU A 213 -6.61 23.40 -10.53
C LEU A 213 -6.22 22.05 -9.93
N PHE A 214 -7.18 21.29 -9.41
CA PHE A 214 -6.96 19.93 -8.91
C PHE A 214 -6.49 18.99 -10.02
N GLY A 215 -7.06 19.09 -11.23
CA GLY A 215 -6.59 18.36 -12.41
C GLY A 215 -5.12 18.67 -12.76
N ILE A 216 -4.73 19.94 -12.73
CA ILE A 216 -3.33 20.36 -12.91
C ILE A 216 -2.45 19.78 -11.79
N ALA A 217 -2.89 19.86 -10.54
CA ALA A 217 -2.14 19.34 -9.40
C ALA A 217 -1.93 17.82 -9.47
N ILE A 218 -2.91 17.06 -9.98
CA ILE A 218 -2.75 15.62 -10.28
C ILE A 218 -1.65 15.41 -11.33
N LEU A 219 -1.65 16.19 -12.42
CA LEU A 219 -0.65 16.05 -13.47
C LEU A 219 0.77 16.31 -12.93
N LEU A 220 0.94 17.37 -12.14
CA LEU A 220 2.22 17.71 -11.51
C LEU A 220 2.69 16.64 -10.52
N ASN A 221 1.76 15.99 -9.81
CA ASN A 221 2.07 14.93 -8.85
C ASN A 221 1.97 13.51 -9.42
N ALA A 222 1.73 13.34 -10.72
CA ALA A 222 1.50 12.01 -11.32
C ALA A 222 2.68 11.05 -11.13
N HIS A 223 3.90 11.59 -11.20
CA HIS A 223 5.12 10.83 -10.92
C HIS A 223 5.18 10.37 -9.44
N GLN A 224 4.89 11.28 -8.50
CA GLN A 224 4.86 10.98 -7.06
C GLN A 224 3.76 9.97 -6.70
N LEU A 225 2.56 10.12 -7.29
CA LEU A 225 1.44 9.18 -7.13
C LEU A 225 1.79 7.78 -7.67
N GLY A 226 2.63 7.70 -8.70
CA GLY A 226 3.17 6.45 -9.21
C GLY A 226 4.21 5.80 -8.28
N LEU A 227 4.94 6.58 -7.50
CA LEU A 227 5.91 6.07 -6.52
C LEU A 227 5.24 5.61 -5.21
N LEU A 228 4.15 6.26 -4.82
CA LEU A 228 3.40 5.96 -3.58
C LEU A 228 2.53 4.69 -3.68
N LYS A 229 2.09 4.31 -4.88
CA LYS A 229 1.31 3.07 -5.11
C LYS A 229 2.16 2.08 -5.89
N GLN A 230 2.50 0.95 -5.29
CA GLN A 230 3.23 -0.13 -5.97
C GLN A 230 2.44 -0.69 -7.17
N GLU A 231 1.12 -0.55 -7.17
CA GLU A 231 0.28 -0.73 -8.34
C GLU A 231 0.05 0.59 -9.10
N LYS A 232 0.05 0.55 -10.43
CA LYS A 232 -0.37 1.70 -11.25
C LYS A 232 -1.76 2.15 -10.80
N GLY A 233 -1.84 3.29 -10.11
CA GLY A 233 -3.10 3.84 -9.62
C GLY A 233 -4.09 4.01 -10.77
N ILE A 234 -5.39 3.87 -10.49
CA ILE A 234 -6.47 4.03 -11.48
C ILE A 234 -6.29 5.32 -12.30
N LEU A 235 -5.89 6.41 -11.64
CA LEU A 235 -5.61 7.70 -12.29
C LEU A 235 -4.41 7.65 -13.24
N ARG A 236 -3.33 6.92 -12.88
CA ARG A 236 -2.19 6.72 -13.78
C ARG A 236 -2.58 5.85 -14.97
N ARG A 237 -3.39 4.80 -14.77
CA ARG A 237 -3.94 3.99 -15.88
C ARG A 237 -4.81 4.84 -16.82
N MET A 238 -5.65 5.71 -16.26
CA MET A 238 -6.47 6.64 -17.06
C MET A 238 -5.59 7.64 -17.80
N GLY A 239 -4.61 8.25 -17.14
CA GLY A 239 -3.69 9.19 -17.78
C GLY A 239 -2.82 8.53 -18.86
N GLU A 240 -2.36 7.30 -18.66
CA GLU A 240 -1.63 6.53 -19.68
C GLU A 240 -2.54 6.21 -20.88
N ARG A 241 -3.85 6.02 -20.64
CA ARG A 241 -4.84 5.75 -21.69
C ARG A 241 -5.22 6.99 -22.50
N TYR A 242 -5.44 8.13 -21.85
CA TYR A 242 -5.94 9.34 -22.50
C TYR A 242 -4.83 10.32 -22.90
N PHE A 243 -3.73 10.38 -22.15
CA PHE A 243 -2.63 11.34 -22.35
C PHE A 243 -1.24 10.69 -22.28
N PRO A 244 -0.96 9.61 -23.04
CA PRO A 244 0.29 8.85 -22.93
C PRO A 244 1.53 9.70 -23.23
N ARG A 245 1.46 10.60 -24.22
CA ARG A 245 2.58 11.47 -24.60
C ARG A 245 2.99 12.43 -23.49
N LEU A 246 2.02 12.94 -22.74
CA LEU A 246 2.26 13.87 -21.66
C LEU A 246 2.93 13.16 -20.48
N ILE A 247 2.40 12.00 -20.08
CA ILE A 247 2.97 11.19 -19.00
C ILE A 247 4.40 10.76 -19.34
N ASN A 248 4.62 10.22 -20.55
CA ASN A 248 5.96 9.79 -20.98
C ASN A 248 6.94 10.95 -21.13
N HIS A 249 6.47 12.17 -21.41
CA HIS A 249 7.33 13.35 -21.40
C HIS A 249 7.73 13.71 -19.96
N TRP A 250 6.76 13.75 -19.04
CA TRP A 250 7.01 14.04 -17.63
C TRP A 250 7.90 13.01 -16.95
N ASP A 251 7.67 11.72 -17.16
CA ASP A 251 8.54 10.67 -16.62
C ASP A 251 10.00 10.87 -17.09
N ARG A 252 10.22 11.14 -18.39
CA ARG A 252 11.56 11.44 -18.92
C ARG A 252 12.21 12.70 -18.34
N VAL A 253 11.42 13.72 -18.01
CA VAL A 253 11.93 14.93 -17.35
C VAL A 253 12.36 14.61 -15.92
N PHE A 254 11.55 13.86 -15.18
CA PHE A 254 11.88 13.43 -13.82
C PHE A 254 13.08 12.47 -13.79
N ASP A 255 13.17 11.52 -14.71
CA ASP A 255 14.30 10.59 -14.83
C ASP A 255 15.62 11.32 -15.04
N LYS A 256 15.62 12.42 -15.81
CA LYS A 256 16.81 13.28 -16.01
C LYS A 256 17.17 14.13 -14.79
N LEU A 257 16.21 14.38 -13.91
CA LEU A 257 16.37 15.20 -12.70
C LEU A 257 16.80 14.36 -11.49
N ILE A 258 16.62 13.04 -11.55
CA ILE A 258 17.21 12.10 -10.59
C ILE A 258 18.71 12.04 -10.90
N VAL A 259 19.53 12.62 -10.02
CA VAL A 259 20.98 12.39 -10.04
C VAL A 259 21.18 10.97 -9.53
N ASP A 260 21.59 10.03 -10.37
CA ASP A 260 22.02 8.73 -9.87
C ASP A 260 23.38 8.92 -9.17
N PRO A 261 23.48 8.75 -7.83
CA PRO A 261 24.76 8.87 -7.15
C PRO A 261 25.70 7.70 -7.47
N ILE A 262 25.27 6.74 -8.29
CA ILE A 262 26.01 5.51 -8.61
C ILE A 262 26.64 5.57 -10.01
N ASP A 263 26.18 6.44 -10.92
CA ASP A 263 26.66 6.42 -12.32
C ASP A 263 27.60 7.57 -12.67
N ASN A 264 28.71 7.65 -11.95
CA ASN A 264 29.89 8.43 -12.36
C ASN A 264 31.15 7.55 -12.50
N ASN A 265 30.97 6.26 -12.85
CA ASN A 265 31.97 5.46 -13.58
C ASN A 265 31.44 4.02 -13.82
N PRO A 266 31.17 3.60 -15.07
CA PRO A 266 30.98 2.18 -15.40
C PRO A 266 32.33 1.44 -15.47
N LYS A 267 33.23 1.65 -14.51
CA LYS A 267 34.41 0.80 -14.35
C LYS A 267 34.03 -0.43 -13.54
N LYS A 268 33.57 -1.46 -14.27
CA LYS A 268 33.64 -2.88 -13.92
C LYS A 268 33.49 -3.17 -12.42
N ILE A 269 32.26 -3.19 -11.92
CA ILE A 269 31.98 -4.03 -10.75
C ILE A 269 32.17 -5.48 -11.24
N LYS A 270 33.35 -6.05 -10.96
CA LYS A 270 33.56 -7.49 -11.10
C LYS A 270 32.67 -8.15 -10.05
N VAL A 271 31.50 -8.61 -10.48
CA VAL A 271 30.70 -9.54 -9.70
C VAL A 271 31.61 -10.74 -9.37
N PRO A 272 31.80 -11.10 -8.08
CA PRO A 272 32.59 -12.27 -7.73
C PRO A 272 32.00 -13.51 -8.41
N LYS A 273 32.83 -14.30 -9.10
CA LYS A 273 32.47 -15.55 -9.77
C LYS A 273 32.05 -16.67 -8.79
N LEU A 274 31.46 -16.36 -7.63
CA LEU A 274 31.03 -17.38 -6.66
C LEU A 274 29.72 -18.09 -7.05
N TYR A 275 28.93 -17.53 -7.98
CA TYR A 275 27.61 -18.06 -8.34
C TYR A 275 27.52 -18.72 -9.72
N LEU A 276 28.65 -19.12 -10.32
CA LEU A 276 28.68 -19.83 -11.61
C LEU A 276 29.40 -21.18 -11.53
N VAL A 277 29.28 -21.88 -10.40
CA VAL A 277 29.54 -23.32 -10.35
C VAL A 277 28.19 -23.99 -10.16
N LEU A 278 27.50 -24.23 -11.28
CA LEU A 278 26.50 -25.30 -11.32
C LEU A 278 27.24 -26.61 -10.98
N PRO A 279 26.67 -27.48 -10.13
CA PRO A 279 27.24 -28.80 -9.93
C PRO A 279 27.28 -29.48 -11.30
N LYS A 280 28.46 -29.88 -11.74
CA LYS A 280 28.56 -30.86 -12.83
C LYS A 280 27.77 -32.07 -12.37
N GLU A 281 26.76 -32.43 -13.16
CA GLU A 281 26.11 -33.73 -13.07
C GLU A 281 27.20 -34.80 -12.96
N GLU A 282 27.31 -35.41 -11.78
CA GLU A 282 27.90 -36.73 -11.64
C GLU A 282 26.99 -37.68 -12.43
N LYS A 283 27.35 -37.93 -13.68
CA LYS A 283 26.95 -39.16 -14.35
C LYS A 283 27.71 -40.29 -13.68
N SER A 284 27.04 -40.95 -12.75
CA SER A 284 27.35 -42.30 -12.30
C SER A 284 27.47 -43.22 -13.53
N GLU A 285 28.66 -43.81 -13.64
CA GLU A 285 29.04 -45.18 -14.01
C GLU A 285 28.19 -46.02 -14.99
N GLU A 286 28.91 -46.96 -15.62
CA GLU A 286 28.42 -48.13 -16.38
C GLU A 286 28.07 -47.89 -17.85
N GLU A 287 29.08 -47.98 -18.73
CA GLU A 287 29.09 -49.06 -19.72
C GLU A 287 30.45 -49.18 -20.43
N LYS A 288 30.87 -50.43 -20.66
CA LYS A 288 31.99 -50.92 -21.49
C LYS A 288 33.37 -51.01 -20.83
N LYS A 289 33.46 -51.97 -19.90
CA LYS A 289 34.45 -53.05 -20.05
C LYS A 289 33.91 -54.07 -21.06
N THR A 290 34.59 -54.29 -22.18
CA THR A 290 35.06 -55.63 -22.60
C THR A 290 35.96 -55.53 -23.85
N PRO A 291 36.88 -56.50 -24.04
CA PRO A 291 38.09 -56.40 -24.84
C PRO A 291 37.95 -57.01 -26.24
N GLU A 292 38.84 -56.59 -27.14
CA GLU A 292 39.66 -57.44 -28.04
C GLU A 292 40.67 -56.56 -28.78
#